data_AF-A0A952Q374-F1
#
_entry.id   AF-A0A952Q374-F1
#
_cell.length_a   1.000
_cell.length_b   1.000
_cell.length_c   1.000
_cell.angle_alpha   90.00
_cell.angle_beta   90.00
_cell.angle_gamma   90.00
#
_symmetry.space_group_name_H-M   'P 1'
#
loop_
_entity.id
_entity.type
_entity.pdbx_description
1 polymer ?
#
loop_
_entity_poly.entity_id
_entity_poly.type
_entity_poly.pdbx_seq_one_letter_code
_entity_poly.pdbx_strand_id
1 'polypeptide(L)'
;MTRRLLCVFAHPDDEVFCAGGTIAKYSEQGYEIMVVSVTKGDAGQIRDANIATRRTLGSVRAGELQKSCQCLGAQHAVCLDYGDGTLKKLDIQVLVAEVVKIIRQFRPEVVITFGPDGAYGHPDHIVIGEATTTACSLAGDPRQFPTQIEDGLQAFAPTTLFHSVFPRSRRLMLETLSKWLVSRKSRSGATNQIDPLEFVRALLLFAEETTMLNYSSDRIDVNWYPSGFYIIEQGEMAKDLYLILSGRAKAVLEHEDGSLEVLNDLEPGNFFGEMGVALHQRRMAHVIAQENVTCLVMSMTEAVLFAGRGSDATITGGADRGSEAAEAVIDVGRATHCIDVRDYMMNKINAMSAHRSQYPITPEMFPLDMLKDLMGREYFVQILPRPQLIDTLFLETTREQGV
;
A
#
# COMPACT_ATOMS: atom_id res chain seq x y z
N MET A 1 7.73 -32.90 9.54
CA MET A 1 7.35 -32.68 8.13
C MET A 1 7.49 -31.19 7.86
N THR A 2 8.12 -30.81 6.75
CA THR A 2 8.20 -29.41 6.32
C THR A 2 6.80 -28.95 5.90
N ARG A 3 6.32 -27.83 6.45
CA ARG A 3 5.05 -27.23 6.06
C ARG A 3 5.27 -26.39 4.80
N ARG A 4 4.30 -26.38 3.89
CA ARG A 4 4.35 -25.74 2.58
C ARG A 4 3.26 -24.70 2.40
N LEU A 5 3.69 -23.52 1.96
CA LEU A 5 2.83 -22.37 1.67
C LEU A 5 2.93 -22.04 0.18
N LEU A 6 1.79 -21.99 -0.50
CA LEU A 6 1.70 -21.55 -1.89
C LEU A 6 0.99 -20.20 -1.95
N CYS A 7 1.62 -19.23 -2.59
CA CYS A 7 1.03 -17.93 -2.90
C CYS A 7 0.79 -17.84 -4.41
N VAL A 8 -0.44 -17.59 -4.85
CA VAL A 8 -0.81 -17.49 -6.27
C VAL A 8 -1.41 -16.12 -6.56
N PHE A 9 -0.73 -15.33 -7.38
CA PHE A 9 -1.06 -13.96 -7.73
C PHE A 9 -1.03 -13.70 -9.24
N ALA A 10 -1.45 -12.50 -9.65
CA ALA A 10 -1.61 -12.15 -11.05
C ALA A 10 -0.31 -11.63 -11.65
N HIS A 11 0.39 -10.75 -10.94
CA HIS A 11 1.52 -9.98 -11.44
C HIS A 11 2.75 -10.06 -10.50
N PRO A 12 3.96 -9.86 -11.04
CA PRO A 12 5.15 -9.65 -10.22
C PRO A 12 5.06 -8.34 -9.43
N ASP A 13 4.96 -8.40 -8.09
CA ASP A 13 4.84 -7.32 -7.08
C ASP A 13 3.70 -7.60 -6.08
N ASP A 14 2.62 -8.23 -6.55
CA ASP A 14 1.47 -8.63 -5.76
C ASP A 14 1.87 -9.39 -4.49
N GLU A 15 2.92 -10.23 -4.56
CA GLU A 15 3.39 -11.01 -3.44
C GLU A 15 3.87 -10.16 -2.28
N VAL A 16 4.44 -8.98 -2.59
CA VAL A 16 4.92 -8.05 -1.57
C VAL A 16 3.73 -7.48 -0.82
N PHE A 17 2.72 -6.97 -1.52
CA PHE A 17 1.60 -6.29 -0.87
C PHE A 17 0.61 -7.26 -0.22
N CYS A 18 0.28 -8.36 -0.89
CA CYS A 18 -0.73 -9.30 -0.44
C CYS A 18 -0.29 -10.14 0.75
N ALA A 19 1.00 -10.48 0.83
CA ALA A 19 1.50 -11.43 1.83
C ALA A 19 3.01 -11.31 2.14
N GLY A 20 3.71 -10.24 1.75
CA GLY A 20 5.18 -10.21 1.79
C GLY A 20 5.76 -10.42 3.19
N GLY A 21 5.17 -9.75 4.19
CA GLY A 21 5.56 -9.93 5.58
C GLY A 21 5.23 -11.33 6.11
N THR A 22 4.09 -11.89 5.69
CA THR A 22 3.66 -13.26 6.03
C THR A 22 4.61 -14.30 5.44
N ILE A 23 5.03 -14.12 4.18
CA ILE A 23 6.02 -14.97 3.50
C ILE A 23 7.33 -14.95 4.29
N ALA A 24 7.86 -13.76 4.60
CA ALA A 24 9.10 -13.63 5.35
C ALA A 24 9.02 -14.29 6.74
N LYS A 25 7.92 -14.06 7.45
CA LYS A 25 7.67 -14.65 8.77
C LYS A 25 7.65 -16.17 8.75
N TYR A 26 6.92 -16.78 7.81
CA TYR A 26 6.82 -18.24 7.76
C TYR A 26 8.05 -18.90 7.12
N SER A 27 8.79 -18.18 6.26
CA SER A 27 10.09 -18.64 5.77
C SER A 27 11.08 -18.78 6.92
N GLU A 28 11.15 -17.80 7.83
CA GLU A 28 12.01 -17.88 9.02
C GLU A 28 11.62 -19.04 9.94
N GLN A 29 10.32 -19.37 10.00
CA GLN A 29 9.80 -20.52 10.73
C GLN A 29 10.01 -21.87 10.02
N GLY A 30 10.74 -21.91 8.90
CA GLY A 30 11.11 -23.13 8.18
C GLY A 30 10.02 -23.68 7.27
N TYR A 31 9.03 -22.87 6.86
CA TYR A 31 8.11 -23.26 5.80
C TYR A 31 8.84 -23.26 4.45
N GLU A 32 8.51 -24.24 3.62
CA GLU A 32 8.87 -24.22 2.21
C GLU A 32 7.80 -23.43 1.45
N ILE A 33 8.20 -22.38 0.74
CA ILE A 33 7.29 -21.39 0.16
C ILE A 33 7.50 -21.29 -1.34
N MET A 34 6.38 -21.32 -2.07
CA MET A 34 6.33 -21.03 -3.50
C MET A 34 5.45 -19.81 -3.76
N VAL A 35 5.98 -18.85 -4.52
CA VAL A 35 5.24 -17.72 -5.05
C VAL A 35 5.06 -17.90 -6.55
N VAL A 36 3.82 -17.81 -7.02
CA VAL A 36 3.44 -17.90 -8.42
C VAL A 36 2.83 -16.58 -8.85
N SER A 37 3.36 -16.00 -9.91
CA SER A 37 2.70 -14.97 -10.70
C SER A 37 2.25 -15.58 -12.01
N VAL A 38 0.96 -15.49 -12.35
CA VAL A 38 0.43 -16.12 -13.57
C VAL A 38 0.66 -15.30 -14.84
N THR A 39 1.14 -14.07 -14.71
CA THR A 39 1.57 -13.22 -15.83
C THR A 39 2.98 -12.70 -15.58
N LYS A 40 3.54 -12.03 -16.60
CA LYS A 40 4.81 -11.31 -16.47
C LYS A 40 4.65 -9.87 -16.00
N GLY A 41 3.42 -9.41 -15.74
CA GLY A 41 3.12 -8.01 -15.47
C GLY A 41 3.61 -7.10 -16.60
N ASP A 42 3.70 -7.61 -17.82
CA ASP A 42 4.38 -6.86 -18.85
C ASP A 42 3.53 -5.69 -19.31
N ALA A 43 2.20 -5.69 -19.29
CA ALA A 43 1.35 -4.55 -19.69
C ALA A 43 1.47 -3.31 -18.78
N GLY A 44 2.08 -3.45 -17.59
CA GLY A 44 2.33 -2.36 -16.65
C GLY A 44 3.21 -1.21 -17.15
N GLN A 45 3.19 -0.11 -16.40
CA GLN A 45 4.02 1.07 -16.65
C GLN A 45 5.49 0.81 -16.28
N ILE A 46 6.41 1.47 -16.99
CA ILE A 46 7.84 1.49 -16.68
C ILE A 46 8.12 2.80 -15.93
N ARG A 47 8.44 2.70 -14.64
CA ARG A 47 8.75 3.86 -13.78
C ARG A 47 10.25 4.17 -13.72
N ASP A 48 11.12 3.25 -14.15
CA ASP A 48 12.55 3.49 -14.41
C ASP A 48 12.93 3.03 -15.83
N ALA A 49 13.12 3.99 -16.73
CA ALA A 49 13.45 3.72 -18.12
C ALA A 49 14.87 3.15 -18.33
N ASN A 50 15.73 3.17 -17.32
CA ASN A 50 17.10 2.68 -17.44
C ASN A 50 17.19 1.15 -17.34
N ILE A 51 16.13 0.49 -16.87
CA ILE A 51 16.16 -0.95 -16.57
C ILE A 51 15.27 -1.80 -17.47
N ALA A 52 14.28 -1.19 -18.15
CA ALA A 52 13.34 -1.92 -18.99
C ALA A 52 12.86 -1.09 -20.19
N THR A 53 12.45 -1.80 -21.23
CA THR A 53 11.71 -1.27 -22.37
C THR A 53 10.41 -2.04 -22.51
N ARG A 54 9.47 -1.53 -23.31
CA ARG A 54 8.20 -2.21 -23.62
C ARG A 54 8.38 -3.66 -24.11
N ARG A 55 9.50 -3.99 -24.76
CA ARG A 55 9.80 -5.35 -25.24
C ARG A 55 10.47 -6.23 -24.19
N THR A 56 11.21 -5.65 -23.25
CA THR A 56 11.98 -6.40 -22.25
C THR A 56 11.29 -6.49 -20.90
N LEU A 57 10.23 -5.69 -20.66
CA LEU A 57 9.58 -5.53 -19.36
C LEU A 57 9.19 -6.86 -18.71
N GLY A 58 8.55 -7.78 -19.45
CA GLY A 58 8.15 -9.07 -18.87
C GLY A 58 9.33 -9.93 -18.40
N SER A 59 10.46 -9.90 -19.12
CA SER A 59 11.67 -10.61 -18.69
C SER A 59 12.34 -9.94 -17.48
N VAL A 60 12.28 -8.61 -17.41
CA VAL A 60 12.78 -7.83 -16.27
C VAL A 60 11.96 -8.18 -15.03
N ARG A 61 10.63 -8.05 -15.11
CA ARG A 61 9.72 -8.32 -13.98
C ARG A 61 9.76 -9.77 -13.49
N ALA A 62 9.99 -10.74 -14.39
CA ALA A 62 10.24 -12.12 -13.96
C ALA A 62 11.52 -12.24 -13.10
N GLY A 63 12.58 -11.51 -13.45
CA GLY A 63 13.80 -11.43 -12.63
C GLY A 63 13.61 -10.62 -11.34
N GLU A 64 12.76 -9.60 -11.36
CA GLU A 64 12.39 -8.82 -10.18
C GLU A 64 11.59 -9.69 -9.18
N LEU A 65 10.62 -10.48 -9.64
CA LEU A 65 9.91 -11.46 -8.80
C LEU A 65 10.86 -12.41 -8.10
N GLN A 66 11.85 -12.95 -8.82
CA GLN A 66 12.83 -13.86 -8.23
C GLN A 66 13.63 -13.20 -7.12
N LYS A 67 14.11 -11.97 -7.35
CA LYS A 67 14.85 -11.20 -6.34
C LYS A 67 13.96 -10.82 -5.15
N SER A 68 12.71 -10.44 -5.40
CA SER A 68 11.72 -10.18 -4.36
C SER A 68 11.53 -11.41 -3.48
N CYS A 69 11.29 -12.58 -4.08
CA CYS A 69 11.16 -13.84 -3.36
C CYS A 69 12.40 -14.17 -2.51
N GLN A 70 13.61 -13.90 -3.03
CA GLN A 70 14.86 -14.06 -2.26
C GLN A 70 14.90 -13.14 -1.03
N CYS A 71 14.50 -11.87 -1.16
CA CYS A 71 14.41 -10.94 -0.03
C CYS A 71 13.38 -11.39 1.03
N LEU A 72 12.29 -12.02 0.59
CA LEU A 72 11.26 -12.58 1.45
C LEU A 72 11.60 -13.99 1.99
N GLY A 73 12.68 -14.61 1.51
CA GLY A 73 13.07 -15.97 1.89
C GLY A 73 12.31 -17.10 1.19
N ALA A 74 11.38 -16.80 0.28
CA ALA A 74 10.66 -17.83 -0.49
C ALA A 74 11.62 -18.58 -1.43
N GLN A 75 11.58 -19.92 -1.40
CA GLN A 75 12.55 -20.74 -2.10
C GLN A 75 12.20 -20.97 -3.57
N HIS A 76 10.91 -20.88 -3.91
CA HIS A 76 10.43 -21.10 -5.27
C HIS A 76 9.69 -19.87 -5.77
N ALA A 77 10.08 -19.38 -6.95
CA ALA A 77 9.43 -18.29 -7.65
C ALA A 77 9.09 -18.74 -9.08
N VAL A 78 7.81 -18.72 -9.44
CA VAL A 78 7.31 -19.12 -10.75
C VAL A 78 6.61 -17.93 -11.40
N CYS A 79 7.07 -17.55 -12.59
CA CYS A 79 6.46 -16.50 -13.39
C CYS A 79 5.97 -17.11 -14.71
N LEU A 80 4.65 -17.18 -14.87
CA LEU A 80 3.98 -17.71 -16.06
C LEU A 80 3.66 -16.57 -17.04
N ASP A 81 3.12 -16.91 -18.21
CA ASP A 81 2.90 -15.96 -19.29
C ASP A 81 1.50 -16.12 -19.91
N TYR A 82 0.47 -15.94 -19.09
CA TYR A 82 -0.93 -15.97 -19.54
C TYR A 82 -1.43 -14.61 -20.10
N GLY A 83 -0.54 -13.62 -20.24
CA GLY A 83 -0.83 -12.31 -20.81
C GLY A 83 -1.45 -11.34 -19.80
N ASP A 84 -0.66 -10.36 -19.35
CA ASP A 84 -1.08 -9.30 -18.45
C ASP A 84 -2.23 -8.45 -19.04
N GLY A 85 -3.27 -8.21 -18.24
CA GLY A 85 -4.49 -7.49 -18.59
C GLY A 85 -5.49 -8.31 -19.40
N THR A 86 -5.24 -9.60 -19.59
CA THR A 86 -6.02 -10.44 -20.53
C THR A 86 -6.61 -11.70 -19.92
N LEU A 87 -6.44 -11.97 -18.62
CA LEU A 87 -6.88 -13.25 -18.03
C LEU A 87 -8.39 -13.47 -18.19
N LYS A 88 -9.19 -12.40 -18.16
CA LYS A 88 -10.65 -12.46 -18.39
C LYS A 88 -11.05 -12.94 -19.79
N LYS A 89 -10.13 -12.90 -20.77
CA LYS A 89 -10.36 -13.41 -22.14
C LYS A 89 -10.07 -14.89 -22.26
N LEU A 90 -9.38 -15.48 -21.30
CA LEU A 90 -9.07 -16.90 -21.28
C LEU A 90 -10.27 -17.70 -20.78
N ASP A 91 -10.35 -18.96 -21.20
CA ASP A 91 -11.17 -19.92 -20.49
C ASP A 91 -10.55 -20.15 -19.10
N ILE A 92 -11.29 -19.84 -18.05
CA ILE A 92 -10.85 -19.98 -16.66
C ILE A 92 -10.40 -21.42 -16.34
N GLN A 93 -10.92 -22.43 -17.05
CA GLN A 93 -10.50 -23.82 -16.87
C GLN A 93 -9.02 -24.04 -17.18
N VAL A 94 -8.42 -23.24 -18.06
CA VAL A 94 -6.98 -23.28 -18.33
C VAL A 94 -6.19 -22.90 -17.08
N LEU A 95 -6.60 -21.83 -16.40
CA LEU A 95 -5.96 -21.35 -15.17
C LEU A 95 -6.22 -22.31 -14.00
N VAL A 96 -7.45 -22.84 -13.88
CA VAL A 96 -7.78 -23.85 -12.86
C VAL A 96 -6.91 -25.09 -13.04
N ALA A 97 -6.77 -25.60 -14.27
CA ALA A 97 -5.92 -26.75 -14.57
C ALA A 97 -4.46 -26.52 -14.16
N GLU A 98 -3.93 -25.33 -14.48
CA GLU A 98 -2.55 -24.94 -14.15
C GLU A 98 -2.35 -24.87 -12.63
N VAL A 99 -3.25 -24.21 -11.89
CA VAL A 99 -3.13 -24.11 -10.43
C VAL A 99 -3.32 -25.48 -9.77
N VAL A 100 -4.21 -26.35 -10.28
CA VAL A 100 -4.33 -27.74 -9.79
C VAL A 100 -3.01 -28.50 -9.99
N LYS A 101 -2.37 -28.34 -11.15
CA LYS A 101 -1.07 -28.97 -11.44
C LYS A 101 -0.01 -28.52 -10.44
N ILE A 102 0.09 -27.22 -10.20
CA ILE A 102 1.02 -26.63 -9.22
C ILE A 102 0.73 -27.16 -7.81
N ILE A 103 -0.53 -27.21 -7.39
CA ILE A 103 -0.93 -27.76 -6.08
C ILE A 103 -0.52 -29.23 -5.95
N ARG A 104 -0.72 -30.06 -6.99
CA ARG A 104 -0.38 -31.50 -6.96
C ARG A 104 1.14 -31.74 -6.97
N GLN A 105 1.90 -30.89 -7.65
CA GLN A 105 3.36 -30.93 -7.68
C GLN A 105 3.97 -30.46 -6.35
N PHE A 106 3.55 -29.28 -5.88
CA PHE A 106 4.13 -28.65 -4.71
C PHE A 106 3.55 -29.19 -3.40
N ARG A 107 2.29 -29.64 -3.39
CA ARG A 107 1.55 -30.19 -2.24
C ARG A 107 1.52 -29.25 -1.01
N PRO A 108 1.00 -28.01 -1.15
CA PRO A 108 0.95 -27.02 -0.06
C PRO A 108 -0.20 -27.25 0.92
N GLU A 109 0.06 -27.24 2.22
CA GLU A 109 -1.03 -27.27 3.22
C GLU A 109 -1.83 -25.96 3.25
N VAL A 110 -1.18 -24.83 2.95
CA VAL A 110 -1.77 -23.49 2.97
C VAL A 110 -1.63 -22.81 1.60
N VAL A 111 -2.71 -22.22 1.11
CA VAL A 111 -2.72 -21.41 -0.12
C VAL A 111 -3.18 -19.98 0.20
N ILE A 112 -2.52 -18.98 -0.37
CA ILE A 112 -2.92 -17.56 -0.31
C ILE A 112 -3.13 -17.04 -1.74
N THR A 113 -4.23 -16.32 -1.98
CA THR A 113 -4.56 -15.67 -3.26
C THR A 113 -5.50 -14.47 -3.04
N PHE A 114 -6.06 -13.89 -4.10
CA PHE A 114 -7.01 -12.78 -4.02
C PHE A 114 -8.42 -13.22 -3.62
N GLY A 115 -9.14 -12.29 -2.98
CA GLY A 115 -10.59 -12.37 -2.82
C GLY A 115 -11.37 -12.00 -4.09
N PRO A 116 -12.71 -12.14 -4.06
CA PRO A 116 -13.59 -11.85 -5.21
C PRO A 116 -13.64 -10.36 -5.61
N ASP A 117 -13.14 -9.47 -4.77
CA ASP A 117 -12.93 -8.05 -5.05
C ASP A 117 -11.65 -7.76 -5.85
N GLY A 118 -10.74 -8.73 -5.98
CA GLY A 118 -9.47 -8.54 -6.66
C GLY A 118 -8.60 -7.45 -6.03
N ALA A 119 -8.68 -7.30 -4.70
CA ALA A 119 -8.15 -6.17 -3.93
C ALA A 119 -8.81 -4.82 -4.28
N TYR A 120 -8.35 -4.16 -5.34
CA TYR A 120 -8.83 -2.85 -5.79
C TYR A 120 -9.72 -2.93 -7.05
N GLY A 121 -10.19 -4.14 -7.40
CA GLY A 121 -11.04 -4.37 -8.57
C GLY A 121 -10.30 -4.77 -9.84
N HIS A 122 -9.00 -5.10 -9.77
CA HIS A 122 -8.24 -5.49 -10.95
C HIS A 122 -8.82 -6.77 -11.58
N PRO A 123 -9.18 -6.79 -12.89
CA PRO A 123 -9.81 -7.95 -13.52
C PRO A 123 -8.98 -9.24 -13.43
N ASP A 124 -7.67 -9.16 -13.62
CA ASP A 124 -6.80 -10.35 -13.53
C ASP A 124 -6.75 -10.92 -12.11
N HIS A 125 -6.81 -10.07 -11.06
CA HIS A 125 -6.80 -10.50 -9.67
C HIS A 125 -8.07 -11.30 -9.35
N ILE A 126 -9.21 -10.82 -9.83
CA ILE A 126 -10.51 -11.50 -9.68
C ILE A 126 -10.44 -12.88 -10.34
N VAL A 127 -9.98 -12.94 -11.59
CA VAL A 127 -9.94 -14.20 -12.36
C VAL A 127 -9.00 -15.21 -11.72
N ILE A 128 -7.77 -14.81 -11.33
CA ILE A 128 -6.85 -15.77 -10.70
C ILE A 128 -7.26 -16.16 -9.28
N GLY A 129 -7.90 -15.26 -8.53
CA GLY A 129 -8.49 -15.56 -7.22
C GLY A 129 -9.59 -16.61 -7.34
N GLU A 130 -10.49 -16.47 -8.32
CA GLU A 130 -11.54 -17.45 -8.62
C GLU A 130 -10.96 -18.79 -9.08
N ALA A 131 -10.00 -18.77 -10.01
CA ALA A 131 -9.36 -19.97 -10.52
C ALA A 131 -8.61 -20.74 -9.42
N THR A 132 -7.88 -20.03 -8.56
CA THR A 132 -7.16 -20.63 -7.43
C THR A 132 -8.11 -21.21 -6.39
N THR A 133 -9.19 -20.50 -6.07
CA THR A 133 -10.23 -20.99 -5.14
C THR A 133 -10.87 -22.28 -5.65
N THR A 134 -11.16 -22.32 -6.95
CA THR A 134 -11.69 -23.50 -7.62
C THR A 134 -10.68 -24.64 -7.59
N ALA A 135 -9.42 -24.36 -7.94
CA ALA A 135 -8.34 -25.34 -7.95
C ALA A 135 -8.11 -25.98 -6.57
N CYS A 136 -8.17 -25.22 -5.47
CA CYS A 136 -8.07 -25.77 -4.11
C CYS A 136 -9.17 -26.79 -3.80
N SER A 137 -10.37 -26.63 -4.38
CA SER A 137 -11.48 -27.58 -4.19
C SER A 137 -11.36 -28.82 -5.07
N LEU A 138 -10.73 -28.71 -6.25
CA LEU A 138 -10.63 -29.79 -7.23
C LEU A 138 -9.34 -30.60 -7.14
N ALA A 139 -8.25 -30.05 -6.63
CA ALA A 139 -6.92 -30.67 -6.68
C ALA A 139 -6.84 -32.03 -5.96
N GLY A 140 -7.69 -32.24 -4.95
CA GLY A 140 -7.84 -33.49 -4.21
C GLY A 140 -8.67 -34.58 -4.89
N ASP A 141 -9.38 -34.28 -5.98
CA ASP A 141 -10.19 -35.27 -6.71
C ASP A 141 -9.40 -35.78 -7.94
N PRO A 142 -9.00 -37.07 -7.99
CA PRO A 142 -8.25 -37.62 -9.12
C PRO A 142 -9.05 -37.68 -10.42
N ARG A 143 -10.38 -37.51 -10.37
CA ARG A 143 -11.23 -37.46 -11.59
C ARG A 143 -11.16 -36.10 -12.29
N GLN A 144 -10.71 -35.05 -11.59
CA GLN A 144 -10.54 -33.72 -12.15
C GLN A 144 -9.16 -33.62 -12.79
N PHE A 145 -9.10 -33.17 -14.05
CA PHE A 145 -7.87 -33.13 -14.86
C PHE A 145 -7.13 -34.49 -14.87
N PRO A 146 -7.75 -35.58 -15.37
CA PRO A 146 -7.22 -36.94 -15.27
C PRO A 146 -5.88 -37.13 -16.00
N THR A 147 -5.62 -36.37 -17.07
CA THR A 147 -4.33 -36.39 -17.78
C THR A 147 -3.16 -36.07 -16.86
N GLN A 148 -3.34 -35.21 -15.85
CA GLN A 148 -2.29 -34.92 -14.87
C GLN A 148 -1.98 -36.12 -13.97
N ILE A 149 -2.98 -36.97 -13.70
CA ILE A 149 -2.81 -38.21 -12.93
C ILE A 149 -2.13 -39.28 -13.80
N GLU A 150 -2.52 -39.37 -15.08
CA GLU A 150 -1.86 -40.22 -16.08
C GLU A 150 -0.39 -39.84 -16.26
N ASP A 151 -0.07 -38.53 -16.19
CA ASP A 151 1.30 -37.98 -16.20
C ASP A 151 2.07 -38.22 -14.88
N GLY A 152 1.50 -38.95 -13.93
CA GLY A 152 2.14 -39.39 -12.69
C GLY A 152 1.98 -38.46 -11.49
N LEU A 153 1.19 -37.39 -11.59
CA LEU A 153 0.86 -36.57 -10.42
C LEU A 153 -0.14 -37.30 -9.52
N GLN A 154 -0.06 -37.03 -8.22
CA GLN A 154 -1.02 -37.53 -7.25
C GLN A 154 -2.00 -36.43 -6.87
N ALA A 155 -3.27 -36.80 -6.66
CA ALA A 155 -4.25 -35.89 -6.11
C ALA A 155 -3.82 -35.39 -4.72
N PHE A 156 -4.03 -34.10 -4.46
CA PHE A 156 -3.65 -33.47 -3.21
C PHE A 156 -4.59 -32.30 -2.92
N ALA A 157 -5.20 -32.30 -1.74
CA ALA A 157 -6.07 -31.22 -1.28
C ALA A 157 -5.34 -30.34 -0.26
N PRO A 158 -5.19 -29.02 -0.52
CA PRO A 158 -4.76 -28.08 0.50
C PRO A 158 -5.74 -28.07 1.68
N THR A 159 -5.22 -27.95 2.90
CA THR A 159 -6.05 -27.91 4.12
C THR A 159 -6.59 -26.51 4.42
N THR A 160 -5.93 -25.48 3.90
CA THR A 160 -6.26 -24.08 4.20
C THR A 160 -6.10 -23.21 2.96
N LEU A 161 -7.08 -22.33 2.77
CA LEU A 161 -7.07 -21.30 1.72
C LEU A 161 -7.41 -19.97 2.37
N PHE A 162 -6.58 -18.97 2.11
CA PHE A 162 -6.79 -17.59 2.50
C PHE A 162 -6.92 -16.69 1.27
N HIS A 163 -7.86 -15.77 1.36
CA HIS A 163 -7.93 -14.61 0.48
C HIS A 163 -7.29 -13.40 1.17
N SER A 164 -6.31 -12.76 0.54
CA SER A 164 -5.75 -11.49 1.01
C SER A 164 -6.83 -10.41 0.97
N VAL A 165 -6.86 -9.58 2.01
CA VAL A 165 -7.77 -8.44 2.13
C VAL A 165 -6.98 -7.21 2.53
N PHE A 166 -7.41 -6.08 1.96
CA PHE A 166 -6.87 -4.77 2.27
C PHE A 166 -7.98 -3.95 2.95
N PRO A 167 -8.10 -4.05 4.29
CA PRO A 167 -9.16 -3.35 4.99
C PRO A 167 -8.96 -1.84 4.91
N ARG A 168 -10.06 -1.08 4.89
CA ARG A 168 -9.99 0.37 4.77
C ARG A 168 -9.33 0.96 6.01
N SER A 169 -8.15 1.52 5.80
CA SER A 169 -7.43 2.28 6.80
C SER A 169 -7.81 3.75 6.69
N ARG A 170 -8.33 4.33 7.78
CA ARG A 170 -8.46 5.79 7.91
C ARG A 170 -7.15 6.47 8.33
N ARG A 171 -6.02 5.77 8.25
CA ARG A 171 -4.71 6.35 8.58
C ARG A 171 -4.30 7.32 7.49
N LEU A 172 -3.75 8.45 7.93
CA LEU A 172 -3.22 9.48 7.06
C LEU A 172 -1.70 9.38 7.07
N MET A 173 -1.12 9.06 5.92
CA MET A 173 0.31 9.17 5.66
C MET A 173 0.80 10.58 5.97
N LEU A 174 -0.01 11.60 5.65
CA LEU A 174 0.23 13.01 5.95
C LEU A 174 0.59 13.24 7.43
N GLU A 175 -0.15 12.66 8.36
CA GLU A 175 0.09 12.84 9.79
C GLU A 175 1.42 12.20 10.21
N THR A 176 1.66 10.96 9.77
CA THR A 176 2.88 10.22 10.12
C THR A 176 4.12 10.86 9.51
N LEU A 177 4.03 11.28 8.24
CA LEU A 177 5.11 11.99 7.55
C LEU A 177 5.38 13.34 8.21
N SER A 178 4.34 14.10 8.58
CA SER A 178 4.49 15.39 9.26
C SER A 178 5.21 15.24 10.60
N LYS A 179 4.80 14.26 11.42
CA LYS A 179 5.47 13.95 12.71
C LYS A 179 6.94 13.58 12.50
N TRP A 180 7.24 12.77 11.49
CA TRP A 180 8.61 12.42 11.16
C TRP A 180 9.44 13.64 10.71
N LEU A 181 8.91 14.47 9.82
CA LEU A 181 9.58 15.68 9.33
C LEU A 181 9.91 16.65 10.48
N VAL A 182 8.96 16.88 11.40
CA VAL A 182 9.18 17.69 12.60
C VAL A 182 10.32 17.09 13.45
N SER A 183 10.30 15.78 13.69
CA SER A 183 11.33 15.11 14.49
C SER A 183 12.75 15.21 13.88
N ARG A 184 12.87 15.29 12.55
CA ARG A 184 14.15 15.51 11.86
C ARG A 184 14.63 16.95 12.00
N LYS A 185 13.75 17.94 11.85
CA LYS A 185 14.11 19.37 12.00
C LYS A 185 14.66 19.67 13.40
N SER A 186 14.21 18.95 14.43
CA SER A 186 14.74 19.06 15.80
C SER A 186 16.09 18.34 16.03
N ARG A 187 16.52 17.46 15.13
CA ARG A 187 17.81 16.75 15.21
C ARG A 187 18.85 17.45 14.33
N SER A 188 19.56 18.42 14.89
CA SER A 188 20.70 19.05 14.23
C SER A 188 21.76 18.01 13.86
N GLY A 189 22.12 17.91 12.58
CA GLY A 189 23.30 17.16 12.11
C GLY A 189 23.09 15.77 11.49
N ALA A 190 21.87 15.31 11.21
CA ALA A 190 21.67 14.02 10.54
C ALA A 190 21.80 14.12 9.00
N THR A 191 23.02 13.89 8.50
CA THR A 191 23.37 13.70 7.09
C THR A 191 22.84 12.36 6.58
N ASN A 192 21.56 12.26 6.22
CA ASN A 192 21.12 11.25 5.26
C ASN A 192 20.75 11.98 3.98
N GLN A 193 21.68 11.92 3.03
CA GLN A 193 21.73 12.62 1.75
C GLN A 193 20.80 11.93 0.75
N ILE A 194 19.51 11.82 1.09
CA ILE A 194 18.50 11.40 0.11
C ILE A 194 18.30 12.60 -0.81
N ASP A 195 18.50 12.41 -2.11
CA ASP A 195 18.21 13.44 -3.10
C ASP A 195 16.73 13.85 -2.95
N PRO A 196 16.43 15.13 -2.66
CA PRO A 196 15.06 15.58 -2.45
C PRO A 196 14.14 15.24 -3.63
N LEU A 197 14.65 15.24 -4.87
CA LEU A 197 13.86 14.90 -6.05
C LEU A 197 13.53 13.41 -6.12
N GLU A 198 14.48 12.54 -5.74
CA GLU A 198 14.24 11.10 -5.68
C GLU A 198 13.23 10.77 -4.57
N PHE A 199 13.32 11.44 -3.42
CA PHE A 199 12.33 11.29 -2.35
C PHE A 199 10.93 11.74 -2.78
N VAL A 200 10.81 12.87 -3.47
CA VAL A 200 9.53 13.37 -4.02
C VAL A 200 8.90 12.33 -4.95
N ARG A 201 9.69 11.79 -5.89
CA ARG A 201 9.22 10.77 -6.84
C ARG A 201 8.76 9.51 -6.11
N ALA A 202 9.56 9.03 -5.17
CA ALA A 202 9.22 7.88 -4.35
C ALA A 202 7.92 8.13 -3.57
N LEU A 203 7.76 9.29 -2.94
CA LEU A 203 6.59 9.65 -2.14
C LEU A 203 5.31 9.67 -2.98
N LEU A 204 5.37 10.25 -4.18
CA LEU A 204 4.26 10.26 -5.12
C LEU A 204 3.80 8.85 -5.48
N LEU A 205 4.74 7.99 -5.89
CA LEU A 205 4.45 6.61 -6.27
C LEU A 205 3.93 5.82 -5.07
N PHE A 206 4.59 5.94 -3.92
CA PHE A 206 4.21 5.24 -2.71
C PHE A 206 2.79 5.61 -2.28
N ALA A 207 2.45 6.89 -2.33
CA ALA A 207 1.17 7.36 -1.85
C ALA A 207 -0.01 7.11 -2.80
N GLU A 208 0.23 7.05 -4.11
CA GLU A 208 -0.74 6.53 -5.09
C GLU A 208 -1.09 5.06 -4.75
N GLU A 209 -0.06 4.24 -4.52
CA GLU A 209 -0.18 2.80 -4.29
C GLU A 209 -0.83 2.48 -2.95
N THR A 210 -0.41 3.14 -1.86
CA THR A 210 -1.03 2.94 -0.54
C THR A 210 -2.48 3.39 -0.53
N THR A 211 -2.85 4.40 -1.32
CA THR A 211 -4.25 4.85 -1.44
C THR A 211 -5.07 3.85 -2.26
N MET A 212 -4.55 3.38 -3.40
CA MET A 212 -5.20 2.35 -4.23
C MET A 212 -5.46 1.06 -3.43
N LEU A 213 -4.50 0.66 -2.60
CA LEU A 213 -4.60 -0.52 -1.74
C LEU A 213 -5.26 -0.24 -0.38
N ASN A 214 -5.87 0.92 -0.17
CA ASN A 214 -6.56 1.31 1.08
C ASN A 214 -5.70 1.29 2.36
N TYR A 215 -4.37 1.33 2.25
CA TYR A 215 -3.45 1.51 3.39
C TYR A 215 -3.48 2.95 3.93
N SER A 216 -3.72 3.93 3.05
CA SER A 216 -3.85 5.35 3.38
C SER A 216 -5.12 5.95 2.79
N SER A 217 -5.58 7.06 3.37
CA SER A 217 -6.75 7.83 2.89
C SER A 217 -6.38 9.25 2.43
N ASP A 218 -5.09 9.57 2.28
CA ASP A 218 -4.65 10.92 1.91
C ASP A 218 -5.07 11.29 0.49
N ARG A 219 -5.51 12.54 0.32
CA ARG A 219 -5.69 13.13 -1.00
C ARG A 219 -4.38 13.80 -1.42
N ILE A 220 -3.98 13.57 -2.66
CA ILE A 220 -2.73 14.10 -3.23
C ILE A 220 -3.02 14.89 -4.49
N ASP A 221 -2.63 16.16 -4.48
CA ASP A 221 -2.77 17.08 -5.61
C ASP A 221 -1.44 17.71 -5.99
N VAL A 222 -1.31 18.11 -7.25
CA VAL A 222 -0.23 19.00 -7.70
C VAL A 222 -0.83 20.37 -7.99
N ASN A 223 -0.48 21.35 -7.17
CA ASN A 223 -1.00 22.71 -7.27
C ASN A 223 0.07 23.67 -7.77
N TRP A 224 -0.35 24.65 -8.57
CA TRP A 224 0.50 25.71 -9.08
C TRP A 224 0.07 27.07 -8.51
N TYR A 225 1.04 27.85 -8.06
CA TYR A 225 0.86 29.15 -7.43
C TYR A 225 1.71 30.21 -8.16
N PRO A 226 1.12 31.30 -8.67
CA PRO A 226 1.88 32.37 -9.31
C PRO A 226 2.70 33.19 -8.30
N SER A 227 3.73 33.88 -8.79
CA SER A 227 4.54 34.80 -7.98
C SER A 227 3.66 35.80 -7.21
N GLY A 228 3.97 35.99 -5.91
CA GLY A 228 3.27 36.87 -5.00
C GLY A 228 2.06 36.26 -4.29
N PHE A 229 1.64 35.04 -4.65
CA PHE A 229 0.49 34.39 -3.99
C PHE A 229 0.85 33.83 -2.63
N TYR A 230 -0.09 33.92 -1.69
CA TYR A 230 -0.06 33.18 -0.44
C TYR A 230 -0.44 31.73 -0.74
N ILE A 231 0.48 30.83 -0.44
CA ILE A 231 0.26 29.38 -0.49
C ILE A 231 -0.36 28.92 0.84
N ILE A 232 0.09 29.52 1.94
CA ILE A 232 -0.45 29.37 3.30
C ILE A 232 -0.62 30.77 3.89
N GLU A 233 -1.73 30.99 4.58
CA GLU A 233 -1.92 32.19 5.39
C GLU A 233 -1.74 31.91 6.89
N GLN A 234 -1.01 32.78 7.60
CA GLN A 234 -0.89 32.77 9.04
C GLN A 234 -2.27 32.80 9.71
N GLY A 235 -2.47 31.94 10.71
CA GLY A 235 -3.72 31.83 11.45
C GLY A 235 -4.77 30.90 10.85
N GLU A 236 -4.62 30.42 9.60
CA GLU A 236 -5.52 29.39 9.07
C GLU A 236 -5.33 28.05 9.80
N MET A 237 -6.34 27.18 9.75
CA MET A 237 -6.22 25.82 10.30
C MET A 237 -5.29 24.98 9.42
N ALA A 238 -4.29 24.34 10.02
CA ALA A 238 -3.40 23.45 9.27
C ALA A 238 -4.10 22.13 8.94
N LYS A 239 -4.36 21.92 7.65
CA LYS A 239 -4.98 20.69 7.11
C LYS A 239 -4.13 19.98 6.07
N ASP A 240 -3.14 20.68 5.53
CA ASP A 240 -2.34 20.20 4.40
C ASP A 240 -0.85 20.30 4.68
N LEU A 241 -0.09 19.35 4.14
CA LEU A 241 1.36 19.39 4.02
C LEU A 241 1.74 19.66 2.57
N TYR A 242 2.73 20.53 2.40
CA TYR A 242 3.20 20.95 1.10
C TYR A 242 4.65 20.55 0.90
N LEU A 243 5.00 20.20 -0.35
CA LEU A 243 6.35 19.95 -0.80
C LEU A 243 6.60 20.71 -2.10
N ILE A 244 7.62 21.57 -2.12
CA ILE A 244 7.97 22.34 -3.32
C ILE A 244 8.58 21.39 -4.36
N LEU A 245 7.93 21.30 -5.53
CA LEU A 245 8.41 20.55 -6.69
C LEU A 245 9.27 21.42 -7.61
N SER A 246 8.89 22.69 -7.77
CA SER A 246 9.59 23.68 -8.58
C SER A 246 9.29 25.09 -8.09
N GLY A 247 10.19 26.04 -8.35
CA GLY A 247 10.04 27.43 -7.92
C GLY A 247 10.56 27.66 -6.50
N ARG A 248 10.38 28.89 -5.99
CA ARG A 248 10.79 29.30 -4.64
C ARG A 248 9.69 30.05 -3.91
N ALA A 249 9.62 29.84 -2.60
CA ALA A 249 8.72 30.52 -1.70
C ALA A 249 9.47 31.02 -0.46
N LYS A 250 8.83 31.88 0.34
CA LYS A 250 9.36 32.31 1.63
C LYS A 250 8.34 32.11 2.73
N ALA A 251 8.79 31.63 3.88
CA ALA A 251 8.01 31.64 5.12
C ALA A 251 8.14 33.01 5.78
N VAL A 252 7.02 33.65 6.12
CA VAL A 252 6.99 35.03 6.62
C VAL A 252 6.06 35.11 7.82
N LEU A 253 6.56 35.63 8.94
CA LEU A 253 5.76 35.96 10.12
C LEU A 253 5.18 37.37 9.96
N GLU A 254 3.88 37.52 10.18
CA GLU A 254 3.22 38.81 10.27
C GLU A 254 3.00 39.16 11.76
N HIS A 255 3.55 40.30 12.17
CA HIS A 255 3.39 40.85 13.53
C HIS A 255 2.07 41.63 13.66
N GLU A 256 1.64 41.91 14.89
CA GLU A 256 0.38 42.62 15.15
C GLU A 256 0.30 44.03 14.54
N ASP A 257 1.46 44.66 14.30
CA ASP A 257 1.57 45.97 13.66
C ASP A 257 1.54 45.89 12.11
N GLY A 258 1.39 44.69 11.55
CA GLY A 258 1.39 44.42 10.12
C GLY A 258 2.79 44.34 9.49
N SER A 259 3.87 44.41 10.30
CA SER A 259 5.22 44.21 9.80
C SER A 259 5.46 42.74 9.46
N LEU A 260 6.25 42.51 8.40
CA LEU A 260 6.56 41.18 7.89
C LEU A 260 8.03 40.83 8.16
N GLU A 261 8.26 39.71 8.83
CA GLU A 261 9.58 39.15 9.10
C GLU A 261 9.78 37.86 8.31
N VAL A 262 10.82 37.80 7.47
CA VAL A 262 11.14 36.57 6.72
C VAL A 262 11.81 35.58 7.67
N LEU A 263 11.17 34.44 7.87
CA LEU A 263 11.67 33.38 8.73
C LEU A 263 12.65 32.46 7.99
N ASN A 264 12.32 32.11 6.74
CA ASN A 264 13.12 31.18 5.94
C ASN A 264 12.78 31.27 4.44
N ASP A 265 13.75 31.01 3.57
CA ASP A 265 13.53 30.73 2.15
C ASP A 265 13.26 29.23 1.94
N LEU A 266 12.42 28.91 0.97
CA LEU A 266 11.98 27.56 0.65
C LEU A 266 12.24 27.27 -0.84
N GLU A 267 12.94 26.17 -1.09
CA GLU A 267 13.38 25.72 -2.41
C GLU A 267 12.83 24.33 -2.75
N PRO A 268 12.98 23.86 -4.01
CA PRO A 268 12.54 22.51 -4.39
C PRO A 268 13.09 21.43 -3.46
N GLY A 269 12.20 20.53 -3.03
CA GLY A 269 12.50 19.51 -2.02
C GLY A 269 12.23 19.91 -0.57
N ASN A 270 11.93 21.19 -0.29
CA ASN A 270 11.54 21.61 1.05
C ASN A 270 10.06 21.31 1.33
N PHE A 271 9.82 20.75 2.52
CA PHE A 271 8.49 20.62 3.11
C PHE A 271 8.15 21.84 3.94
N PHE A 272 6.88 22.25 3.89
CA PHE A 272 6.32 23.28 4.74
C PHE A 272 4.87 22.97 5.14
N GLY A 273 4.47 23.50 6.30
CA GLY A 273 3.14 23.26 6.88
C GLY A 273 3.06 22.03 7.81
N GLU A 274 4.13 21.24 7.91
CA GLU A 274 4.19 20.01 8.70
C GLU A 274 3.93 20.23 10.20
N MET A 275 4.35 21.38 10.75
CA MET A 275 4.23 21.66 12.18
C MET A 275 2.77 21.77 12.61
N GLY A 276 1.99 22.56 11.87
CA GLY A 276 0.57 22.74 12.16
C GLY A 276 -0.22 21.43 12.02
N VAL A 277 0.14 20.59 11.04
CA VAL A 277 -0.47 19.27 10.87
C VAL A 277 -0.08 18.33 12.02
N ALA A 278 1.21 18.21 12.33
CA ALA A 278 1.72 17.29 13.34
C ALA A 278 1.27 17.64 14.77
N LEU A 279 1.11 18.92 15.06
CA LEU A 279 0.69 19.43 16.38
C LEU A 279 -0.80 19.78 16.45
N HIS A 280 -1.54 19.62 15.35
CA HIS A 280 -2.95 20.04 15.21
C HIS A 280 -3.18 21.51 15.60
N GLN A 281 -2.33 22.40 15.10
CA GLN A 281 -2.32 23.84 15.40
C GLN A 281 -2.59 24.70 14.16
N ARG A 282 -2.99 25.97 14.37
CA ARG A 282 -3.07 26.97 13.30
C ARG A 282 -1.68 27.29 12.72
N ARG A 283 -1.65 27.74 11.47
CA ARG A 283 -0.40 28.13 10.80
C ARG A 283 0.25 29.30 11.51
N MET A 284 1.52 29.15 11.86
CA MET A 284 2.27 30.17 12.59
C MET A 284 2.83 31.28 11.72
N ALA A 285 2.91 31.07 10.41
CA ALA A 285 3.49 32.00 9.45
C ALA A 285 2.81 31.83 8.09
N HIS A 286 2.86 32.88 7.28
CA HIS A 286 2.53 32.83 5.87
C HIS A 286 3.58 32.03 5.10
N VAL A 287 3.19 31.43 3.98
CA VAL A 287 4.14 30.99 2.95
C VAL A 287 3.76 31.65 1.64
N ILE A 288 4.66 32.45 1.08
CA ILE A 288 4.41 33.30 -0.08
C ILE A 288 5.31 32.87 -1.23
N ALA A 289 4.71 32.61 -2.40
CA ALA A 289 5.43 32.30 -3.62
C ALA A 289 6.30 33.50 -4.05
N GLN A 290 7.62 33.33 -4.13
CA GLN A 290 8.53 34.38 -4.61
C GLN A 290 8.56 34.41 -6.14
N GLU A 291 8.43 33.25 -6.77
CA GLU A 291 8.28 33.07 -8.21
C GLU A 291 7.09 32.13 -8.48
N ASN A 292 6.93 31.63 -9.70
CA ASN A 292 5.91 30.61 -9.96
C ASN A 292 6.31 29.30 -9.25
N VAL A 293 5.49 28.83 -8.32
CA VAL A 293 5.76 27.66 -7.49
C VAL A 293 4.80 26.53 -7.85
N THR A 294 5.33 25.32 -7.96
CA THR A 294 4.52 24.09 -8.05
C THR A 294 4.74 23.28 -6.78
N CYS A 295 3.66 22.89 -6.11
CA CYS A 295 3.69 22.10 -4.89
C CYS A 295 2.96 20.77 -5.08
N LEU A 296 3.51 19.73 -4.49
CA LEU A 296 2.73 18.57 -4.09
C LEU A 296 1.98 18.92 -2.80
N VAL A 297 0.69 18.65 -2.76
CA VAL A 297 -0.19 18.93 -1.62
C VAL A 297 -0.80 17.62 -1.14
N MET A 298 -0.56 17.28 0.12
CA MET A 298 -1.21 16.17 0.81
C MET A 298 -2.24 16.73 1.77
N SER A 299 -3.52 16.36 1.60
CA SER A 299 -4.65 16.93 2.33
C SER A 299 -5.53 15.87 3.00
N MET A 300 -6.18 16.26 4.09
CA MET A 300 -7.20 15.49 4.81
C MET A 300 -8.63 15.67 4.24
N THR A 301 -8.88 16.64 3.36
CA THR A 301 -10.25 17.02 2.90
C THR A 301 -10.34 17.24 1.38
N GLU A 302 -11.54 17.16 0.79
CA GLU A 302 -11.75 17.44 -0.64
C GLU A 302 -11.32 18.87 -1.01
N ALA A 303 -10.81 19.05 -2.25
CA ALA A 303 -10.40 20.36 -2.74
C ALA A 303 -11.58 21.33 -2.80
N VAL A 304 -11.45 22.44 -2.09
CA VAL A 304 -12.41 23.54 -2.21
C VAL A 304 -11.93 24.44 -3.35
N LEU A 305 -12.67 24.45 -4.46
CA LEU A 305 -12.47 25.37 -5.57
C LEU A 305 -12.73 26.81 -5.07
N PHE A 306 -11.68 27.49 -4.61
CA PHE A 306 -11.74 28.83 -4.02
C PHE A 306 -12.67 28.95 -2.80
N ALA A 307 -12.12 28.69 -1.62
CA ALA A 307 -12.68 29.22 -0.38
C ALA A 307 -11.84 30.42 0.06
N GLY A 308 -12.48 31.58 0.29
CA GLY A 308 -11.91 32.57 1.21
C GLY A 308 -11.79 31.97 2.62
N ARG A 309 -11.31 32.72 3.61
CA ARG A 309 -10.93 32.19 4.94
C ARG A 309 -12.00 31.38 5.70
N GLY A 310 -13.26 31.37 5.26
CA GLY A 310 -14.37 30.70 5.92
C GLY A 310 -14.86 31.46 7.15
N SER A 311 -15.96 31.02 7.77
CA SER A 311 -16.54 31.66 8.96
C SER A 311 -15.67 31.58 10.22
N ASP A 312 -14.69 30.67 10.24
CA ASP A 312 -13.93 30.28 11.42
C ASP A 312 -12.49 30.85 11.42
N ALA A 313 -12.24 31.81 10.54
CA ALA A 313 -10.96 32.49 10.39
C ALA A 313 -10.74 33.53 11.49
N THR A 314 -9.63 33.41 12.22
CA THR A 314 -9.20 34.43 13.18
C THR A 314 -8.08 35.27 12.58
N ILE A 315 -8.22 36.61 12.65
CA ILE A 315 -7.29 37.58 12.05
C ILE A 315 -5.96 37.64 12.82
N THR A 316 -5.95 37.23 14.08
CA THR A 316 -4.77 37.10 14.95
C THR A 316 -4.95 35.87 15.85
N GLY A 317 -3.84 35.20 16.20
CA GLY A 317 -3.81 33.87 16.82
C GLY A 317 -4.60 33.71 18.13
N GLY A 318 -5.90 33.43 18.02
CA GLY A 318 -6.78 33.11 19.14
C GLY A 318 -6.59 31.68 19.66
N ALA A 319 -6.80 31.52 20.97
CA ALA A 319 -6.58 30.28 21.72
C ALA A 319 -7.46 29.09 21.25
N ASP A 320 -6.86 27.90 21.33
CA ASP A 320 -7.34 26.63 20.79
C ASP A 320 -8.64 26.11 21.43
N ARG A 321 -9.54 25.62 20.57
CA ARG A 321 -10.44 24.52 20.92
C ARG A 321 -10.16 23.40 19.93
N GLY A 322 -9.30 22.47 20.35
CA GLY A 322 -8.86 21.35 19.52
C GLY A 322 -10.03 20.49 19.06
N SER A 323 -10.05 20.16 17.77
CA SER A 323 -10.80 18.99 17.31
C SER A 323 -9.93 17.77 17.62
N GLU A 324 -10.43 16.87 18.47
CA GLU A 324 -9.78 15.59 18.74
C GLU A 324 -9.57 14.84 17.42
N ALA A 325 -8.32 14.48 17.14
CA ALA A 325 -7.99 13.54 16.07
C ALA A 325 -8.69 12.23 16.40
N ALA A 326 -9.73 11.89 15.64
CA ALA A 326 -10.39 10.60 15.77
C ALA A 326 -9.34 9.51 15.52
N GLU A 327 -9.14 8.61 16.49
CA GLU A 327 -8.26 7.45 16.30
C GLU A 327 -8.62 6.76 14.99
N ALA A 328 -7.63 6.56 14.12
CA ALA A 328 -7.81 5.91 12.84
C ALA A 328 -8.27 4.46 13.05
N VAL A 329 -9.57 4.23 13.07
CA VAL A 329 -10.19 2.90 13.11
C VAL A 329 -9.94 2.24 11.75
N ILE A 330 -9.24 1.09 11.76
CA ILE A 330 -9.15 0.22 10.59
C ILE A 330 -10.48 -0.53 10.51
N ASP A 331 -11.24 -0.33 9.44
CA ASP A 331 -12.39 -1.16 9.14
C ASP A 331 -11.89 -2.50 8.60
N VAL A 332 -11.70 -3.45 9.51
CA VAL A 332 -11.23 -4.81 9.20
C VAL A 332 -12.19 -5.58 8.30
N GLY A 333 -13.41 -5.06 8.07
CA GLY A 333 -14.40 -5.62 7.17
C GLY A 333 -14.64 -7.10 7.42
N ARG A 334 -14.40 -7.91 6.39
CA ARG A 334 -14.60 -9.37 6.39
C ARG A 334 -13.38 -10.17 6.87
N ALA A 335 -12.26 -9.53 7.23
CA ALA A 335 -11.04 -10.22 7.60
C ALA A 335 -11.28 -11.14 8.81
N THR A 336 -10.89 -12.41 8.69
CA THR A 336 -10.97 -13.38 9.79
C THR A 336 -9.63 -13.60 10.47
N HIS A 337 -8.52 -13.21 9.81
CA HIS A 337 -7.16 -13.35 10.31
C HIS A 337 -6.38 -12.06 10.10
N CYS A 338 -5.52 -11.75 11.06
CA CYS A 338 -4.56 -10.66 11.00
C CYS A 338 -3.19 -11.20 11.43
N ILE A 339 -2.17 -11.02 10.60
CA ILE A 339 -0.80 -11.40 10.91
C ILE A 339 0.00 -10.13 11.14
N ASP A 340 0.56 -10.02 12.34
CA ASP A 340 1.56 -8.98 12.64
C ASP A 340 2.89 -9.36 11.99
N VAL A 341 3.36 -8.46 11.12
CA VAL A 341 4.57 -8.61 10.31
C VAL A 341 5.54 -7.45 10.52
N ARG A 342 5.37 -6.66 11.59
CA ARG A 342 6.20 -5.47 11.87
C ARG A 342 7.71 -5.77 11.93
N ASP A 343 8.07 -6.94 12.42
CA ASP A 343 9.48 -7.38 12.52
C ASP A 343 10.08 -7.77 11.15
N TYR A 344 9.25 -8.03 10.15
CA TYR A 344 9.65 -8.43 8.80
C TYR A 344 9.51 -7.31 7.77
N MET A 345 9.25 -6.07 8.22
CA MET A 345 9.08 -4.93 7.32
C MET A 345 10.32 -4.67 6.46
N MET A 346 11.52 -4.97 6.97
CA MET A 346 12.74 -4.78 6.18
C MET A 346 12.84 -5.79 5.02
N ASN A 347 12.41 -7.04 5.21
CA ASN A 347 12.28 -8.00 4.11
C ASN A 347 11.31 -7.47 3.05
N LYS A 348 10.15 -6.96 3.49
CA LYS A 348 9.09 -6.43 2.62
C LYS A 348 9.57 -5.22 1.80
N ILE A 349 10.30 -4.29 2.41
CA ILE A 349 10.85 -3.11 1.72
C ILE A 349 11.95 -3.49 0.73
N ASN A 350 12.83 -4.42 1.10
CA ASN A 350 13.86 -4.94 0.18
C ASN A 350 13.21 -5.65 -1.02
N ALA A 351 12.15 -6.42 -0.78
CA ALA A 351 11.36 -7.07 -1.82
C ALA A 351 10.66 -6.07 -2.75
N MET A 352 10.06 -5.02 -2.19
CA MET A 352 9.48 -3.90 -2.96
C MET A 352 10.54 -3.21 -3.82
N SER A 353 11.72 -2.93 -3.25
CA SER A 353 12.84 -2.32 -3.97
C SER A 353 13.42 -3.21 -5.08
N ALA A 354 13.21 -4.53 -5.00
CA ALA A 354 13.61 -5.47 -6.03
C ALA A 354 12.79 -5.30 -7.32
N HIS A 355 11.55 -4.83 -7.21
CA HIS A 355 10.64 -4.46 -8.31
C HIS A 355 10.93 -3.06 -8.85
N ARG A 356 12.20 -2.78 -9.15
CA ARG A 356 12.68 -1.45 -9.55
C ARG A 356 11.94 -0.86 -10.75
N SER A 357 11.42 -1.70 -11.66
CA SER A 357 10.65 -1.25 -12.84
C SER A 357 9.34 -0.54 -12.44
N GLN A 358 8.90 -0.74 -11.19
CA GLN A 358 7.64 -0.29 -10.62
C GLN A 358 7.84 0.60 -9.38
N TYR A 359 8.85 0.29 -8.58
CA TYR A 359 9.16 0.96 -7.32
C TYR A 359 10.66 1.33 -7.30
N PRO A 360 11.06 2.44 -7.93
CA PRO A 360 12.43 2.94 -7.90
C PRO A 360 12.73 3.60 -6.53
N ILE A 361 12.61 2.81 -5.47
CA ILE A 361 12.80 3.24 -4.09
C ILE A 361 14.02 2.55 -3.49
N THR A 362 14.63 3.16 -2.47
CA THR A 362 15.60 2.47 -1.61
C THR A 362 15.04 2.29 -0.20
N PRO A 363 15.50 1.27 0.54
CA PRO A 363 15.10 1.00 1.92
C PRO A 363 15.07 2.20 2.87
N GLU A 364 16.00 3.13 2.70
CA GLU A 364 16.23 4.25 3.60
C GLU A 364 15.37 5.48 3.25
N MET A 365 14.63 5.45 2.14
CA MET A 365 13.85 6.60 1.68
C MET A 365 12.73 6.99 2.64
N PHE A 366 12.07 6.01 3.25
CA PHE A 366 10.93 6.24 4.13
C PHE A 366 11.23 5.83 5.58
N PRO A 367 10.58 6.46 6.56
CA PRO A 367 10.75 6.08 7.96
C PRO A 367 10.23 4.67 8.18
N LEU A 368 11.04 3.78 8.76
CA LEU A 368 10.63 2.41 9.03
C LEU A 368 9.38 2.34 9.93
N ASP A 369 9.26 3.22 10.92
CA ASP A 369 8.09 3.26 11.80
C ASP A 369 6.81 3.64 11.04
N MET A 370 6.91 4.57 10.07
CA MET A 370 5.79 4.88 9.18
C MET A 370 5.36 3.66 8.37
N LEU A 371 6.32 2.92 7.83
CA LEU A 371 6.03 1.72 7.05
C LEU A 371 5.48 0.58 7.92
N LYS A 372 5.96 0.42 9.15
CA LYS A 372 5.40 -0.50 10.14
C LYS A 372 3.96 -0.14 10.50
N ASP A 373 3.65 1.15 10.63
CA ASP A 373 2.29 1.58 10.89
C ASP A 373 1.39 1.35 9.68
N LEU A 374 1.83 1.67 8.46
CA LEU A 374 0.98 1.49 7.27
C LEU A 374 0.80 0.02 6.87
N MET A 375 1.89 -0.76 6.87
CA MET A 375 1.95 -2.08 6.22
C MET A 375 2.39 -3.22 7.15
N GLY A 376 2.57 -2.97 8.45
CA GLY A 376 3.02 -3.96 9.43
C GLY A 376 1.97 -4.98 9.86
N ARG A 377 0.77 -4.95 9.27
CA ARG A 377 -0.27 -5.95 9.45
C ARG A 377 -0.81 -6.39 8.11
N GLU A 378 -0.97 -7.70 7.94
CA GLU A 378 -1.57 -8.31 6.75
C GLU A 378 -2.84 -9.05 7.15
N TYR A 379 -3.89 -8.86 6.36
CA TYR A 379 -5.23 -9.31 6.69
C TYR A 379 -5.72 -10.34 5.68
N PHE A 380 -6.41 -11.36 6.18
CA PHE A 380 -6.86 -12.48 5.36
C PHE A 380 -8.27 -12.91 5.74
N VAL A 381 -8.98 -13.49 4.77
CA VAL A 381 -10.23 -14.21 4.96
C VAL A 381 -9.97 -15.68 4.73
N GLN A 382 -10.23 -16.49 5.75
CA GLN A 382 -10.14 -17.94 5.62
C GLN A 382 -11.34 -18.49 4.84
N ILE A 383 -11.06 -19.22 3.76
CA ILE A 383 -12.06 -19.85 2.88
C ILE A 383 -12.11 -21.35 3.10
N LEU A 384 -10.94 -21.98 3.33
CA LEU A 384 -10.83 -23.40 3.69
C LEU A 384 -10.18 -23.57 5.08
N PRO A 385 -10.69 -24.49 5.92
CA PRO A 385 -11.99 -25.16 5.77
C PRO A 385 -13.12 -24.12 5.74
N ARG A 386 -14.24 -24.45 5.07
CA ARG A 386 -15.40 -23.55 5.08
C ARG A 386 -15.76 -23.27 6.53
N PRO A 387 -15.90 -21.99 6.94
CA PRO A 387 -16.42 -21.67 8.26
C PRO A 387 -17.72 -22.45 8.44
N GLN A 388 -17.86 -23.18 9.56
CA GLN A 388 -19.13 -23.80 9.88
C GLN A 388 -20.16 -22.68 9.93
N LEU A 389 -21.15 -22.72 9.04
CA LEU A 389 -22.38 -21.95 9.23
C LEU A 389 -22.85 -22.33 10.63
N ILE A 390 -22.74 -21.42 11.59
CA ILE A 390 -23.54 -21.55 12.80
C ILE A 390 -24.96 -21.46 12.27
N ASP A 391 -25.64 -22.60 12.21
CA ASP A 391 -27.08 -22.65 11.98
C ASP A 391 -27.71 -21.73 13.03
N THR A 392 -28.05 -20.50 12.63
CA THR A 392 -29.02 -19.67 13.33
C THR A 392 -30.40 -20.27 13.08
N LEU A 393 -30.58 -21.49 13.56
CA LEU A 393 -31.84 -22.13 13.89
C LEU A 393 -31.70 -22.38 15.40
N PHE A 394 -32.64 -21.89 16.20
CA PHE A 394 -32.63 -21.80 17.67
C PHE A 394 -32.12 -20.48 18.29
N LEU A 395 -32.74 -19.35 17.93
CA LEU A 395 -33.05 -18.27 18.89
C LEU A 395 -34.46 -17.71 18.61
N GLU A 396 -35.47 -18.57 18.71
CA GLU A 396 -36.78 -18.15 19.21
C GLU A 396 -36.82 -18.49 20.70
N THR A 397 -37.50 -17.65 21.50
CA THR A 397 -37.56 -17.60 22.98
C THR A 397 -36.32 -16.93 23.60
N THR A 398 -36.38 -15.75 24.22
CA THR A 398 -37.39 -15.22 25.15
C THR A 398 -37.52 -13.69 25.01
N ARG A 399 -38.73 -13.19 24.74
CA ARG A 399 -39.16 -11.84 25.12
C ARG A 399 -39.92 -11.97 26.45
N GLU A 400 -39.26 -11.64 27.55
CA GLU A 400 -39.89 -11.23 28.81
C GLU A 400 -39.36 -9.83 29.14
N GLN A 401 -40.22 -8.81 29.03
CA GLN A 401 -40.87 -8.10 30.13
C GLN A 401 -39.92 -7.19 30.93
N GLY A 402 -40.25 -5.89 30.95
CA GLY A 402 -39.62 -4.92 31.85
C GLY A 402 -39.92 -3.46 31.52
N VAL A 403 -41.18 -3.06 31.78
CA VAL A 403 -41.74 -1.71 32.06
C VAL A 403 -41.33 -0.53 31.17
#